data_AF-X1J538-F1
#
_entry.id   AF-X1J538-F1
#
_cell.length_a   1.000
_cell.length_b   1.000
_cell.length_c   1.000
_cell.angle_alpha   90.00
_cell.angle_beta   90.00
_cell.angle_gamma   90.00
#
_symmetry.space_group_name_H-M   'P 1'
#
loop_
_entity.id
_entity.type
_entity.pdbx_description
1 polymer ?
#
loop_
_entity_poly.entity_id
_entity_poly.type
_entity_poly.pdbx_seq_one_letter_code
_entity_poly.pdbx_strand_id
1 'polypeptide(L)'
;MDLKERLEKIAQLQKRIEKITQSQKEKSICIAKKEVKIEEVVSGRFVSTPFGDSFVRENYFPQDYSCGEVKLFQIFQSSTKIISSLAKDDKLKEIDINKTVFLDTETTGLAGGAGTY
;
A
#
# COMPACT_ATOMS: atom_id res chain seq x y z
N MET A 1 -33.11 -12.99 48.89
CA MET A 1 -32.26 -12.04 48.14
C MET A 1 -33.18 -10.95 47.65
N ASP A 2 -33.01 -9.74 48.17
CA ASP A 2 -33.91 -8.61 47.95
C ASP A 2 -33.72 -8.05 46.53
N LEU A 3 -34.83 -7.68 45.88
CA LEU A 3 -34.83 -7.15 44.51
C LEU A 3 -33.98 -5.86 44.43
N LYS A 4 -33.98 -5.09 45.52
CA LYS A 4 -33.21 -3.86 45.68
C LYS A 4 -31.69 -4.11 45.61
N GLU A 5 -31.20 -5.14 46.31
CA GLU A 5 -29.78 -5.53 46.31
C GLU A 5 -29.31 -5.95 44.91
N ARG A 6 -30.17 -6.66 44.16
CA ARG A 6 -29.87 -7.09 42.78
C ARG A 6 -29.75 -5.90 41.84
N LEU A 7 -30.66 -4.92 41.94
CA LEU A 7 -30.63 -3.70 41.12
C LEU A 7 -29.38 -2.86 41.41
N GLU A 8 -29.02 -2.73 42.68
CA GLU A 8 -27.83 -1.97 43.09
C GLU A 8 -26.53 -2.62 42.57
N LYS A 9 -26.46 -3.96 42.60
CA LYS A 9 -25.33 -4.71 42.04
C LYS A 9 -25.23 -4.55 40.52
N ILE A 10 -26.35 -4.51 39.81
CA ILE A 10 -26.37 -4.27 38.36
C ILE A 10 -25.85 -2.86 38.04
N ALA A 11 -26.30 -1.84 38.76
CA ALA A 11 -25.83 -0.46 38.57
C ALA A 11 -24.32 -0.32 38.82
N GLN A 12 -23.79 -0.98 39.85
CA GLN A 12 -22.35 -1.00 40.12
C GLN A 12 -21.54 -1.67 39.02
N LEU A 13 -22.06 -2.76 38.43
CA LEU A 13 -21.41 -3.46 37.33
C LEU A 13 -21.39 -2.60 36.06
N GLN A 14 -22.50 -1.93 35.73
CA GLN A 14 -22.57 -1.00 34.61
C GLN A 14 -21.54 0.13 34.74
N LYS A 15 -21.43 0.74 35.92
CA LYS A 15 -20.44 1.81 36.19
C LYS A 15 -18.99 1.32 36.07
N ARG A 16 -18.71 0.06 36.42
CA ARG A 16 -17.38 -0.54 36.24
C ARG A 16 -17.08 -0.80 34.76
N ILE A 17 -18.06 -1.28 34.01
CA ILE A 17 -17.92 -1.51 32.57
C ILE A 17 -17.63 -0.18 31.86
N GLU A 18 -18.40 0.88 32.14
CA GLU A 18 -18.15 2.22 31.58
C GLU A 18 -16.73 2.71 31.87
N LYS A 19 -16.24 2.54 33.11
CA LYS A 19 -14.88 2.95 33.49
C LYS A 19 -13.79 2.15 32.77
N ILE A 20 -14.02 0.85 32.53
CA ILE A 20 -13.11 0.00 31.76
C ILE A 20 -13.10 0.44 30.29
N THR A 21 -14.27 0.67 29.70
CA THR A 21 -14.41 1.13 28.31
C THR A 21 -13.77 2.51 28.12
N GLN A 22 -13.94 3.44 29.06
CA GLN A 22 -13.31 4.76 29.07
C GLN A 22 -11.78 4.66 29.11
N SER A 23 -11.25 3.85 30.04
CA SER A 23 -9.80 3.64 30.18
C SER A 23 -9.19 2.94 28.97
N GLN A 24 -9.90 1.98 28.35
CA GLN A 24 -9.48 1.36 27.10
C GLN A 24 -9.51 2.34 25.93
N LYS A 25 -10.53 3.20 25.85
CA LYS A 25 -10.63 4.25 24.83
C LYS A 25 -9.48 5.25 24.94
N GLU A 26 -9.14 5.71 26.15
CA GLU A 26 -8.01 6.61 26.41
C GLU A 26 -6.66 5.94 26.07
N LYS A 27 -6.46 4.67 26.44
CA LYS A 27 -5.25 3.91 26.07
C LYS A 27 -5.12 3.70 24.56
N SER A 28 -6.22 3.39 23.88
CA SER A 28 -6.27 3.23 22.43
C SER A 28 -6.03 4.55 21.69
N ILE A 29 -6.51 5.68 22.22
CA ILE A 29 -6.25 7.02 21.67
C ILE A 29 -4.77 7.41 21.82
N CYS A 30 -4.12 7.09 22.94
CA CYS A 30 -2.70 7.39 23.13
C CYS A 30 -1.78 6.57 22.20
N ILE A 31 -2.17 5.35 21.85
CA ILE A 31 -1.44 4.53 20.85
C ILE A 31 -1.76 5.03 19.43
N ALA A 32 -2.99 5.50 19.19
CA ALA A 32 -3.44 5.99 17.91
C ALA A 32 -3.31 7.52 17.79
N LYS A 33 -2.09 8.04 17.61
CA LYS A 33 -1.79 9.32 16.90
C LYS A 33 -0.31 9.74 16.99
N LYS A 34 0.63 8.86 16.65
CA LYS A 34 1.91 9.37 16.15
C LYS A 34 1.81 9.36 14.64
N GLU A 35 1.53 10.53 14.05
CA GLU A 35 1.63 10.72 12.61
C GLU A 35 3.10 10.46 12.24
N VAL A 36 3.34 9.34 11.57
CA VAL A 36 4.67 8.98 11.06
C VAL A 36 4.74 9.53 9.64
N LYS A 37 5.74 10.37 9.38
CA LYS A 37 5.92 10.95 8.05
C LYS A 37 6.40 9.90 7.06
N ILE A 38 6.12 10.09 5.77
CA ILE A 38 6.46 9.10 4.74
C ILE A 38 7.97 8.86 4.65
N GLU A 39 8.78 9.91 4.80
CA GLU A 39 10.24 9.86 4.80
C GLU A 39 10.83 9.11 6.01
N GLU A 40 10.05 8.92 7.08
CA GLU A 40 10.45 8.12 8.24
C GLU A 40 10.25 6.61 8.00
N VAL A 41 9.41 6.23 7.02
CA VAL A 41 9.04 4.83 6.74
C VAL A 41 9.67 4.32 5.45
N VAL A 42 9.71 5.17 4.42
CA VAL A 42 10.15 4.80 3.08
C VAL A 42 11.39 5.62 2.73
N SER A 43 12.47 4.94 2.35
CA SER A 43 13.66 5.63 1.82
C SER A 43 13.33 6.23 0.45
N GLY A 44 13.43 7.55 0.35
CA GLY A 44 13.10 8.33 -0.84
C GLY A 44 13.43 9.80 -0.62
N ARG A 45 12.94 10.65 -1.52
CA ARG A 45 13.17 12.10 -1.48
C ARG A 45 11.98 12.87 -2.03
N PHE A 46 11.77 14.08 -1.53
CA PHE A 46 10.85 15.01 -2.15
C PHE A 46 11.45 15.60 -3.43
N VAL A 47 10.63 15.70 -4.47
CA VAL A 47 10.93 16.33 -5.74
C VAL A 47 9.86 17.38 -6.01
N SER A 48 10.26 18.63 -6.16
CA SER A 48 9.33 19.70 -6.51
C SER A 48 8.90 19.57 -7.97
N THR A 49 7.59 19.59 -8.18
CA THR A 49 6.97 19.59 -9.51
C THR A 49 6.14 20.87 -9.68
N PRO A 50 5.74 21.23 -10.92
CA PRO A 50 4.82 22.34 -11.15
C PRO A 50 3.47 22.22 -10.41
N PHE A 51 3.11 21.02 -9.95
CA PHE A 51 1.86 20.73 -9.24
C PHE A 51 2.04 20.52 -7.73
N GLY A 52 3.23 20.81 -7.20
CA GLY A 52 3.59 20.61 -5.79
C GLY A 52 4.69 19.57 -5.60
N ASP A 53 5.08 19.34 -4.35
CA ASP A 53 6.11 18.38 -3.99
C ASP A 53 5.58 16.95 -4.05
N SER A 54 6.36 16.05 -4.64
CA SER A 54 6.08 14.61 -4.70
C SER A 54 7.16 13.84 -3.97
N PHE A 55 6.78 12.87 -3.14
CA PHE A 55 7.73 11.96 -2.51
C PHE A 55 8.04 10.80 -3.46
N VAL A 56 9.31 10.68 -3.86
CA VAL A 56 9.77 9.71 -4.85
C VAL A 56 10.74 8.72 -4.21
N ARG A 57 10.45 7.43 -4.40
CA ARG A 57 11.41 6.34 -4.15
C ARG A 57 11.83 5.74 -5.48
N GLU A 58 13.14 5.60 -5.65
CA GLU A 58 13.75 5.01 -6.84
C GLU A 58 14.44 3.72 -6.44
N ASN A 59 14.26 2.65 -7.22
CA ASN A 59 15.02 1.40 -7.05
C ASN A 59 15.66 1.07 -8.40
N TYR A 60 16.97 0.80 -8.39
CA TYR A 60 17.71 0.38 -9.57
C TYR A 60 18.05 -1.11 -9.43
N PHE A 61 17.77 -1.87 -10.47
CA PHE A 61 18.04 -3.31 -10.50
C PHE A 61 19.24 -3.58 -11.41
N PRO A 62 20.30 -4.25 -10.92
CA PRO A 62 21.43 -4.63 -11.75
C PRO A 62 21.05 -5.72 -12.75
N GLN A 63 21.90 -5.95 -13.75
CA GLN A 63 21.62 -6.89 -14.85
C GLN A 63 21.40 -8.33 -14.38
N ASP A 64 22.01 -8.72 -13.27
CA ASP A 64 21.92 -10.04 -12.65
C ASP A 64 20.78 -10.16 -11.62
N TYR A 65 19.96 -9.12 -11.45
CA TYR A 65 18.82 -9.16 -10.55
C TYR A 65 17.81 -10.25 -10.94
N SER A 66 17.43 -11.06 -9.96
CA SER A 66 16.45 -12.14 -10.11
C SER A 66 15.15 -11.83 -9.37
N CYS A 67 14.03 -12.01 -10.06
CA CYS A 67 12.70 -12.07 -9.49
C CYS A 67 12.31 -13.55 -9.32
N GLY A 68 12.56 -14.10 -8.12
CA GLY A 68 12.45 -15.54 -7.89
C GLY A 68 13.51 -16.29 -8.70
N GLU A 69 13.07 -17.24 -9.53
CA GLU A 69 13.95 -18.06 -10.37
C GLU A 69 14.28 -17.41 -11.74
N VAL A 70 13.69 -16.24 -12.04
CA VAL A 70 13.81 -15.57 -13.35
C VAL A 70 14.67 -14.33 -13.22
N LYS A 71 15.65 -14.16 -14.10
CA LYS A 71 16.44 -12.91 -14.16
C LYS A 71 15.61 -11.83 -14.85
N LEU A 72 15.48 -10.66 -14.24
CA LEU A 72 14.66 -9.57 -14.79
C LEU A 72 15.09 -9.18 -16.21
N PHE A 73 16.40 -9.17 -16.47
CA PHE A 73 16.97 -8.82 -17.77
C PHE A 73 16.81 -9.92 -18.84
N GLN A 74 16.27 -11.10 -18.52
CA GLN A 74 15.90 -12.09 -19.55
C GLN A 74 14.79 -11.58 -20.48
N ILE A 75 14.09 -10.50 -20.11
CA ILE A 75 13.09 -9.86 -20.98
C ILE A 75 13.66 -9.49 -22.35
N PHE A 76 14.94 -9.08 -22.44
CA PHE A 76 15.60 -8.73 -23.70
C PHE A 76 15.78 -9.91 -24.67
N GLN A 77 15.65 -11.15 -24.17
CA GLN A 77 15.70 -12.38 -24.96
C GLN A 77 14.29 -12.91 -25.30
N SER A 78 13.24 -12.20 -24.88
CA SER A 78 11.86 -12.65 -25.05
C SER A 78 11.41 -12.55 -26.50
N SER A 79 10.49 -13.43 -26.88
CA SER A 79 9.89 -13.41 -28.22
C SER A 79 8.84 -12.31 -28.31
N THR A 80 8.99 -11.39 -29.26
CA THR A 80 7.99 -10.35 -29.57
C THR A 80 6.64 -10.95 -29.97
N LYS A 81 6.62 -12.18 -30.50
CA LYS A 81 5.39 -12.94 -30.78
C LYS A 81 4.64 -13.32 -29.51
N ILE A 82 5.36 -13.65 -28.44
CA ILE A 82 4.74 -13.96 -27.14
C ILE A 82 4.17 -12.67 -26.54
N ILE A 83 4.93 -11.58 -26.58
CA ILE A 83 4.51 -10.27 -26.09
C ILE A 83 3.24 -9.80 -26.85
N SER A 84 3.23 -9.88 -28.18
CA SER A 84 2.07 -9.52 -28.99
C SER A 84 0.83 -10.34 -28.64
N SER A 85 1.03 -11.63 -28.36
CA SER A 85 -0.06 -12.55 -28.01
C SER A 85 -0.64 -12.23 -26.62
N LEU A 86 0.22 -11.93 -25.64
CA LEU A 86 -0.18 -11.55 -24.29
C LEU A 86 -0.96 -10.22 -24.29
N ALA A 87 -0.47 -9.24 -25.04
CA ALA A 87 -1.10 -7.92 -25.17
C ALA A 87 -2.32 -7.90 -26.10
N LYS A 88 -2.53 -8.97 -26.88
CA LYS A 88 -3.52 -9.03 -27.98
C LYS A 88 -3.35 -7.89 -28.99
N ASP A 89 -2.11 -7.54 -29.30
CA ASP A 89 -1.77 -6.51 -30.29
C ASP A 89 -0.65 -7.00 -31.21
N ASP A 90 -1.02 -7.25 -32.47
CA ASP A 90 -0.11 -7.75 -33.50
C ASP A 90 0.98 -6.75 -33.90
N LYS A 91 0.78 -5.45 -33.68
CA LYS A 91 1.80 -4.43 -33.96
C LYS A 91 3.05 -4.65 -33.12
N LEU A 92 2.91 -5.29 -31.95
CA LEU A 92 4.04 -5.59 -31.07
C LEU A 92 4.96 -6.70 -31.60
N LYS A 93 4.60 -7.40 -32.68
CA LYS A 93 5.49 -8.39 -33.31
C LYS A 93 6.76 -7.75 -33.87
N GLU A 94 6.68 -6.48 -34.26
CA GLU A 94 7.72 -5.75 -34.99
C GLU A 94 8.58 -4.84 -34.09
N ILE A 95 8.35 -4.81 -32.78
CA ILE A 95 9.12 -3.95 -31.87
C ILE A 95 10.53 -4.49 -31.64
N ASP A 96 11.47 -3.57 -31.41
CA ASP A 96 12.79 -3.91 -30.86
C ASP A 96 12.75 -3.80 -29.33
N ILE A 97 12.84 -4.95 -28.64
CA ILE A 97 12.79 -4.99 -27.17
C ILE A 97 13.90 -4.14 -26.54
N ASN A 98 15.07 -4.04 -27.17
CA ASN A 98 16.19 -3.24 -26.64
C ASN A 98 15.94 -1.73 -26.72
N LYS A 99 14.94 -1.31 -27.50
CA LYS A 99 14.52 0.09 -27.65
C LYS A 99 13.12 0.33 -27.09
N THR A 100 12.56 -0.63 -26.36
CA THR A 100 11.22 -0.56 -25.79
C THR A 100 11.29 -0.22 -24.30
N VAL A 101 10.47 0.73 -23.88
CA VAL A 101 10.25 1.05 -22.46
C VAL A 101 8.94 0.40 -22.02
N PHE A 102 9.00 -0.42 -20.98
CA PHE A 102 7.82 -0.98 -20.32
C PHE A 102 7.48 -0.10 -19.12
N LEU A 103 6.29 0.49 -19.14
CA LEU A 103 5.81 1.37 -18.07
C LEU A 103 4.56 0.74 -17.47
N ASP A 104 4.62 0.43 -16.18
CA ASP A 104 3.46 0.09 -15.38
C ASP A 104 3.10 1.30 -14.52
N THR A 105 1.85 1.73 -14.59
CA THR A 105 1.33 2.85 -13.81
C THR A 105 0.22 2.33 -12.91
N GLU A 106 0.59 1.63 -11.84
CA GLU A 106 -0.37 1.28 -10.80
C GLU A 106 -0.74 2.54 -10.02
N THR A 107 -2.00 2.97 -10.15
CA THR A 107 -2.59 4.00 -9.32
C THR A 107 -3.26 3.33 -8.12
N THR A 108 -2.69 3.45 -6.93
CA THR A 108 -3.40 3.04 -5.71
C THR A 108 -4.63 3.96 -5.54
N GLY A 109 -5.82 3.40 -5.63
CA GLY A 109 -7.06 4.16 -5.47
C GLY A 109 -7.22 4.69 -4.06
N LEU A 110 -7.23 6.02 -3.91
CA LEU A 110 -7.52 6.72 -2.64
C LEU A 110 -8.99 6.60 -2.18
N ALA A 111 -9.79 5.73 -2.79
CA ALA A 111 -11.09 5.28 -2.28
C ALA A 111 -11.42 3.89 -2.85
N GLY A 112 -11.08 2.81 -2.15
CA GLY A 112 -11.66 1.49 -2.44
C GLY A 112 -11.15 0.74 -3.68
N GLY A 113 -9.92 1.00 -4.14
CA GLY A 113 -9.24 0.20 -5.16
C GLY A 113 -9.45 0.67 -6.61
N ALA A 114 -8.37 0.63 -7.39
CA ALA A 114 -8.31 0.91 -8.83
C ALA A 114 -8.26 2.39 -9.31
N GLY A 115 -7.83 3.33 -8.45
CA GLY A 115 -7.17 4.57 -8.90
C GLY A 115 -7.79 5.29 -10.09
N THR A 116 -9.05 5.68 -9.98
CA THR A 116 -9.67 6.62 -10.94
C THR A 116 -10.40 7.70 -10.15
N TYR A 117 -10.24 8.96 -10.61
CA TYR A 117 -11.01 10.13 -10.16
C TYR A 117 -12.39 10.15 -10.83
#